data_AF-A0A1T4WYT5-F1
#
_entry.id   AF-A0A1T4WYT5-F1
#
_cell.length_a   1.000
_cell.length_b   1.000
_cell.length_c   1.000
_cell.angle_alpha   90.00
_cell.angle_beta   90.00
_cell.angle_gamma   90.00
#
_symmetry.space_group_name_H-M   'P 1'
#
loop_
_entity.id
_entity.type
_entity.pdbx_description
1 polymer ?
#
loop_
_entity_poly.entity_id
_entity_poly.type
_entity_poly.pdbx_seq_one_letter_code
_entity_poly.pdbx_strand_id
1 'polypeptide(L)'
;MTKKITTALAELIKALGKHAEIAATPDASVSKTERATVRVQKAATAYLSALPAKKRMANPFLGVVDDRIDDNLRATLEAERAAMSSKEKTSSK
;
A
#
# COMPACT_ATOMS: atom_id res chain seq x y z
N MET A 1 -0.20 -7.68 -20.58
CA MET A 1 -0.67 -7.85 -19.17
C MET A 1 0.32 -8.65 -18.34
N THR A 2 0.81 -9.80 -18.81
CA THR A 2 1.73 -10.70 -18.08
C THR A 2 3.02 -9.99 -17.62
N LYS A 3 3.65 -9.20 -18.51
CA LYS A 3 4.85 -8.39 -18.16
C LYS A 3 4.60 -7.41 -17.00
N LYS A 4 3.40 -6.81 -16.91
CA LYS A 4 3.05 -5.87 -15.84
C LYS A 4 2.95 -6.59 -14.48
N ILE A 5 2.37 -7.79 -14.49
CA ILE A 5 2.25 -8.63 -13.29
C ILE A 5 3.64 -9.10 -12.82
N THR A 6 4.50 -9.57 -13.74
CA THR A 6 5.85 -10.01 -13.38
C THR A 6 6.70 -8.88 -12.85
N THR A 7 6.60 -7.67 -13.42
CA THR A 7 7.29 -6.49 -12.91
C THR A 7 6.77 -6.08 -11.53
N ALA A 8 5.45 -6.06 -11.33
CA ALA A 8 4.87 -5.71 -10.04
C ALA A 8 5.22 -6.75 -8.95
N LEU A 9 5.29 -8.03 -9.31
CA LEU A 9 5.74 -9.11 -8.42
C LEU A 9 7.22 -8.95 -8.05
N ALA A 10 8.09 -8.63 -9.02
CA ALA A 10 9.50 -8.40 -8.75
C ALA A 10 9.71 -7.21 -7.80
N GLU A 11 8.97 -6.12 -8.00
CA GLU A 11 9.00 -4.96 -7.11
C GLU A 11 8.48 -5.28 -5.69
N LEU A 12 7.45 -6.13 -5.57
CA LEU A 12 6.97 -6.61 -4.28
C LEU A 12 8.03 -7.44 -3.55
N ILE A 13 8.66 -8.40 -4.23
CA ILE A 13 9.73 -9.22 -3.66
C ILE A 13 10.89 -8.34 -3.19
N LYS A 14 11.29 -7.37 -4.01
CA LYS A 14 12.35 -6.40 -3.68
C LYS A 14 12.00 -5.56 -2.46
N ALA A 15 10.75 -5.10 -2.34
CA ALA A 15 10.30 -4.35 -1.19
C ALA A 15 10.34 -5.20 0.09
N LEU A 16 9.91 -6.46 0.01
CA LEU A 16 9.96 -7.42 1.12
C LEU A 16 11.40 -7.73 1.55
N GLY A 17 12.30 -7.96 0.60
CA GLY A 17 13.72 -8.18 0.88
C GLY A 17 14.35 -7.01 1.63
N LYS A 18 14.13 -5.78 1.15
CA LYS A 18 14.60 -4.56 1.83
C LYS A 18 14.00 -4.38 3.23
N HIS A 19 12.72 -4.72 3.40
CA HIS A 19 12.10 -4.69 4.72
C HIS A 19 12.76 -5.69 5.68
N ALA A 20 13.02 -6.92 5.21
CA ALA A 20 13.70 -7.94 6.01
C ALA A 20 15.14 -7.51 6.37
N GLU A 21 15.90 -6.94 5.43
CA GLU A 21 17.24 -6.40 5.69
C GLU A 21 17.23 -5.32 6.78
N ILE A 22 16.28 -4.37 6.69
CA ILE A 22 16.15 -3.30 7.67
C ILE A 22 15.70 -3.86 9.03
N ALA A 23 14.73 -4.77 9.04
CA ALA A 23 14.23 -5.39 10.28
C ALA A 23 15.28 -6.29 10.96
N ALA A 24 16.19 -6.89 10.20
CA ALA A 24 17.32 -7.67 10.71
C ALA A 24 18.48 -6.79 11.21
N THR A 25 18.46 -5.48 10.94
CA THR A 25 19.50 -4.56 11.41
C THR A 25 19.22 -4.17 12.87
N PRO A 26 20.11 -4.46 13.82
CA PRO A 26 19.85 -4.27 15.26
C PRO A 26 19.50 -2.83 15.64
N ASP A 27 20.17 -1.86 15.01
CA ASP A 27 20.01 -0.43 15.30
C ASP A 27 19.21 0.31 14.21
N ALA A 28 18.35 -0.39 13.48
CA ALA A 28 17.48 0.26 12.51
C ALA A 28 16.56 1.27 13.22
N SER A 29 16.61 2.52 12.76
CA SER A 29 15.68 3.53 13.26
C SER A 29 14.24 3.14 12.93
N VAL A 30 13.33 3.38 13.88
CA VAL A 30 11.89 3.14 13.72
C VAL A 30 11.36 3.76 12.42
N SER A 31 11.80 4.98 12.09
CA SER A 31 11.46 5.68 10.86
C SER A 31 11.92 4.99 9.56
N LYS A 32 13.02 4.22 9.59
CA LYS A 32 13.49 3.45 8.43
C LYS A 32 12.60 2.21 8.23
N THR A 33 12.26 1.53 9.32
CA THR A 33 11.36 0.37 9.31
C THR A 33 9.96 0.76 8.84
N GLU A 34 9.44 1.90 9.29
CA GLU A 34 8.16 2.45 8.81
C GLU A 34 8.18 2.72 7.31
N ARG A 35 9.20 3.43 6.81
CA ARG A 35 9.35 3.71 5.37
C ARG A 35 9.46 2.42 4.55
N ALA A 36 10.11 1.40 5.09
CA ALA A 36 10.19 0.08 4.46
C ALA A 36 8.81 -0.60 4.42
N THR A 37 8.05 -0.52 5.50
CA THR A 37 6.68 -1.07 5.62
C THR A 37 5.73 -0.41 4.61
N VAL A 38 5.75 0.93 4.53
CA VAL A 38 4.96 1.69 3.55
C VAL A 38 5.30 1.29 2.11
N ARG A 39 6.58 1.02 1.82
CA ARG A 39 7.01 0.54 0.49
C ARG A 39 6.45 -0.85 0.18
N VAL A 40 6.44 -1.76 1.15
CA VAL A 40 5.83 -3.09 1.00
C VAL A 40 4.32 -2.95 0.72
N GLN A 41 3.60 -2.15 1.50
CA GLN A 41 2.17 -1.90 1.30
C GLN A 41 1.88 -1.33 -0.10
N LYS A 42 2.68 -0.36 -0.56
CA LYS A 42 2.53 0.22 -1.91
C LYS A 42 2.78 -0.81 -3.00
N ALA A 43 3.84 -1.61 -2.90
CA ALA A 43 4.17 -2.64 -3.88
C ALA A 43 3.11 -3.76 -3.90
N ALA A 44 2.59 -4.16 -2.74
CA ALA A 44 1.52 -5.15 -2.63
C ALA A 44 0.22 -4.66 -3.28
N THR A 45 -0.14 -3.39 -3.04
CA THR A 45 -1.31 -2.76 -3.68
C THR A 45 -1.17 -2.76 -5.21
N ALA A 46 0.02 -2.43 -5.72
CA ALA A 46 0.29 -2.41 -7.15
C ALA A 46 0.22 -3.81 -7.78
N TYR A 47 0.79 -4.82 -7.11
CA TYR A 47 0.71 -6.21 -7.55
C TYR A 47 -0.74 -6.72 -7.61
N LEU A 48 -1.51 -6.52 -6.53
CA LEU A 48 -2.91 -6.94 -6.47
C LEU A 48 -3.77 -6.23 -7.50
N SER A 49 -3.52 -4.94 -7.76
CA SER A 49 -4.23 -4.18 -8.79
C SER A 49 -3.92 -4.70 -10.20
N ALA A 50 -2.70 -5.20 -10.44
CA ALA A 50 -2.28 -5.78 -11.70
C ALA A 50 -2.85 -7.19 -11.95
N LEU A 51 -3.30 -7.89 -10.91
CA LEU A 51 -3.89 -9.22 -11.06
C LEU A 51 -5.25 -9.18 -11.78
N PRO A 52 -5.62 -10.24 -12.54
CA PRO A 52 -6.96 -10.38 -13.09
C PRO A 52 -8.01 -10.45 -11.97
N ALA A 53 -9.20 -9.88 -12.19
CA ALA A 53 -10.26 -9.80 -11.18
C ALA A 53 -10.56 -11.15 -10.47
N LYS A 54 -10.50 -12.27 -11.20
CA LYS A 54 -10.71 -13.62 -10.66
C LYS A 54 -9.66 -14.07 -9.63
N LYS A 55 -8.49 -13.43 -9.61
CA LYS A 55 -7.35 -13.73 -8.71
C LYS A 55 -7.04 -12.57 -7.77
N ARG A 56 -7.80 -11.47 -7.83
CA ARG A 56 -7.60 -10.34 -6.92
C ARG A 56 -8.07 -10.75 -5.54
N MET A 57 -7.14 -10.83 -4.61
CA MET A 57 -7.45 -10.91 -3.19
C MET A 57 -7.52 -9.50 -2.60
N ALA A 58 -8.28 -9.35 -1.52
CA ALA A 58 -8.24 -8.12 -0.73
C ALA A 58 -6.81 -7.88 -0.24
N ASN A 59 -6.36 -6.63 -0.29
CA ASN A 59 -5.01 -6.29 0.14
C ASN A 59 -4.92 -6.39 1.67
N PRO A 60 -4.06 -7.27 2.22
CA PRO A 60 -3.96 -7.48 3.67
C PRO A 60 -3.47 -6.25 4.42
N PHE A 61 -2.81 -5.31 3.73
CA PHE A 61 -2.30 -4.07 4.32
C PHE A 61 -3.34 -2.95 4.39
N LEU A 62 -4.56 -3.12 3.85
CA LEU A 62 -5.60 -2.07 3.93
C LEU A 62 -6.34 -2.06 5.28
N GLY A 63 -6.26 -3.15 6.06
CA GLY A 63 -6.87 -3.25 7.39
C GLY A 63 -5.91 -3.01 8.54
N VAL A 64 -4.64 -2.65 8.26
CA VAL A 64 -3.68 -2.30 9.31
C VAL A 64 -4.01 -0.88 9.77
N VAL A 65 -4.62 -0.79 10.95
CA VAL A 65 -4.88 0.48 11.62
C VAL A 65 -3.54 1.06 12.05
N ASP A 66 -3.28 2.32 11.69
CA ASP A 66 -2.15 3.06 12.24
C ASP A 66 -2.58 3.61 13.59
N ASP A 67 -2.08 3.01 14.67
CA ASP A 67 -2.40 3.39 16.06
C ASP A 67 -2.03 4.86 16.39
N ARG A 68 -1.32 5.55 15.48
CA ARG A 68 -0.97 6.98 15.60
C ARG A 68 -2.03 7.91 15.04
N ILE A 69 -2.98 7.38 14.27
CA ILE A 69 -4.07 8.15 13.67
C ILE A 69 -5.30 7.92 14.55
N ASP A 70 -5.76 8.98 15.21
CA ASP A 70 -6.99 8.92 15.98
C ASP A 70 -8.21 8.72 15.06
N ASP A 71 -9.27 8.14 15.61
CA ASP A 71 -10.46 7.81 14.82
C ASP A 71 -11.11 9.03 14.16
N ASN A 72 -10.96 10.22 14.76
CA ASN A 72 -11.45 11.48 14.20
C ASN A 72 -10.66 11.90 12.95
N LEU A 73 -9.33 11.84 12.98
CA LEU A 73 -8.51 12.12 11.80
C LEU A 73 -8.76 11.06 10.72
N ARG A 74 -8.94 9.79 11.10
CA ARG A 74 -9.28 8.72 10.16
C ARG A 74 -10.60 8.98 9.43
N ALA A 75 -11.65 9.35 10.16
CA ALA A 75 -12.95 9.72 9.58
C ALA A 75 -12.83 10.93 8.63
N THR A 76 -12.00 11.91 8.99
CA THR A 76 -11.74 13.09 8.15
C THR A 76 -11.04 12.69 6.84
N LEU A 77 -9.99 11.87 6.92
CA LEU A 77 -9.25 11.38 5.75
C LEU A 77 -10.11 10.48 4.85
N GLU A 78 -10.99 9.65 5.43
CA GLU A 78 -11.95 8.85 4.68
C GLU A 78 -12.97 9.74 3.96
N ALA A 79 -13.49 10.78 4.61
CA ALA A 79 -14.38 11.77 4.00
C ALA A 79 -13.70 12.52 2.86
N GLU A 80 -12.44 12.95 3.03
CA GLU A 80 -11.65 13.59 1.98
C GLU A 80 -11.42 12.67 0.78
N ARG A 81 -11.09 11.39 1.02
CA ARG A 81 -10.93 10.39 -0.06
C ARG A 81 -12.24 10.15 -0.82
N ALA A 82 -13.36 10.05 -0.10
CA ALA A 82 -14.67 9.92 -0.70
C ALA A 82 -15.01 11.13 -1.59
N ALA A 83 -14.74 12.34 -1.09
CA ALA A 83 -14.92 13.58 -1.85
C ALA A 83 -14.07 13.62 -3.12
N MET A 84 -12.79 13.22 -3.07
CA MET A 84 -11.94 13.15 -4.27
C MET A 84 -12.47 12.14 -5.30
N SER A 85 -12.93 10.97 -4.86
CA SER A 85 -13.49 9.95 -5.76
C SER A 85 -14.78 10.41 -6.46
N SER A 86 -15.57 11.28 -5.81
CA SER A 86 -16.74 11.90 -6.41
C SER A 86 -16.38 13.02 -7.39
N LYS A 87 -15.32 13.80 -7.10
CA LYS A 87 -14.82 14.88 -7.96
C LYS A 87 -14.26 14.36 -9.29
N GLU A 88 -13.54 13.24 -9.26
CA GLU A 88 -12.99 12.60 -10.45
C GLU A 88 -14.09 12.09 -11.40
N LYS A 89 -15.25 11.69 -10.87
CA LYS A 89 -16.43 11.33 -11.68
C LYS A 89 -17.11 12.54 -12.33
N THR A 90 -17.00 13.74 -11.77
CA THR A 90 -17.61 14.95 -12.32
C THR A 90 -16.75 15.67 -13.37
N SER A 91 -15.43 15.44 -13.42
CA SER A 91 -14.55 16.10 -14.41
C SER A 91 -14.33 15.30 -15.71
N SER A 92 -15.01 14.17 -15.88
CA SER A 92 -14.98 13.33 -17.10
C SER A 92 -16.32 13.31 -17.83
N LYS A 93 -17.11 14.39 -17.73
CA LYS A 93 -18.40 14.54 -18.40
C LYS A 93 -18.43 15.80 -19.25
#